data_AF-A0A7X7UVW8-F1
#
_entry.id   AF-A0A7X7UVW8-F1
#
_cell.length_a   1.000
_cell.length_b   1.000
_cell.length_c   1.000
_cell.angle_alpha   90.00
_cell.angle_beta   90.00
_cell.angle_gamma   90.00
#
_symmetry.space_group_name_H-M   'P 1'
#
loop_
_entity.id
_entity.type
_entity.pdbx_description
1 polymer ?
#
loop_
_entity_poly.entity_id
_entity_poly.type
_entity_poly.pdbx_seq_one_letter_code
_entity_poly.pdbx_strand_id
1 'polypeptide(L)'
;MNISVLEWIGYTASVIIAISMAMSSIVKFRIINLVGASLFATYGFIIGAFPVGILNSLIVCVDVYYIYDIFSKKEVFEILEVRNDNRYLIRFISFHHRDIQKFFPGFDYKPELNTVSFLILRNMAVAGVFLAHRVDGNILKVGLDYVIPEYRDFKNGKFVYNYLSHKFIECGFTMALAHKSSEKHDNYLRKLGFTENENGMLQKNLIV
;
A
#
# COMPACT_ATOMS: atom_id res chain seq x y z
N MET A 1 18.00 8.14 -50.48
CA MET A 1 18.87 8.01 -49.30
C MET A 1 18.43 6.76 -48.55
N ASN A 2 19.28 5.74 -48.49
CA ASN A 2 19.01 4.58 -47.63
C ASN A 2 19.49 4.94 -46.23
N ILE A 3 18.53 5.32 -45.37
CA ILE A 3 18.76 5.52 -43.94
C ILE A 3 19.24 4.17 -43.39
N SER A 4 20.43 4.16 -42.81
CA SER A 4 20.97 2.92 -42.25
C SER A 4 20.11 2.48 -41.05
N VAL A 5 20.08 1.17 -40.77
CA VAL A 5 19.41 0.64 -39.56
C VAL A 5 19.90 1.35 -38.29
N LEU A 6 21.15 1.81 -38.29
CA LEU A 6 21.75 2.54 -37.18
C LEU A 6 21.12 3.94 -36.96
N GLU A 7 20.80 4.67 -38.03
CA GLU A 7 20.12 5.98 -37.92
C GLU A 7 18.69 5.84 -37.40
N TRP A 8 17.99 4.77 -37.79
CA TRP A 8 16.67 4.46 -37.24
C TRP A 8 16.69 4.21 -35.73
N ILE A 9 17.77 3.62 -35.20
CA ILE A 9 17.95 3.44 -33.75
C ILE A 9 18.04 4.81 -33.06
N GLY A 10 18.81 5.75 -33.61
CA GLY A 10 18.95 7.11 -33.05
C GLY A 10 17.62 7.88 -33.03
N TYR A 11 16.85 7.82 -34.12
CA TYR A 11 15.52 8.45 -34.17
C TYR A 11 14.54 7.80 -33.20
N THR A 12 14.53 6.46 -33.14
CA THR A 12 13.67 5.72 -32.21
C THR A 12 13.98 6.07 -30.77
N ALA A 13 15.27 6.13 -30.40
CA ALA A 13 15.70 6.53 -29.07
C ALA A 13 15.25 7.95 -28.71
N SER A 14 15.36 8.89 -29.65
CA SER A 14 14.90 10.27 -29.46
C SER A 14 13.38 10.35 -29.24
N VAL A 15 12.60 9.58 -30.00
CA VAL A 15 11.14 9.50 -29.83
C VAL A 15 10.77 8.87 -28.49
N ILE A 16 11.48 7.82 -28.04
CA ILE A 16 11.26 7.21 -26.73
C ILE A 16 11.51 8.22 -25.61
N ILE A 17 12.58 9.02 -25.70
CA ILE A 17 12.87 10.09 -24.73
C ILE A 17 11.77 11.15 -24.75
N ALA A 18 11.30 11.58 -25.93
CA ALA A 18 10.20 12.54 -26.02
C ALA A 18 8.89 12.00 -25.40
N ILE A 19 8.57 10.72 -25.63
CA ILE A 19 7.42 10.05 -25.02
C ILE A 19 7.59 9.97 -23.50
N SER A 20 8.81 9.74 -23.00
CA SER A 20 9.08 9.70 -21.56
C SER A 20 8.59 10.99 -20.89
N MET A 21 8.91 12.16 -21.47
CA MET A 21 8.53 13.48 -20.93
C MET A 21 7.01 13.69 -20.83
N ALA A 22 6.22 13.00 -21.64
CA ALA A 22 4.76 13.07 -21.59
C ALA A 22 4.13 12.22 -20.48
N MET A 23 4.92 11.40 -19.76
CA MET A 23 4.41 10.51 -18.73
C MET A 23 4.10 11.23 -17.43
N SER A 24 2.88 11.05 -16.89
CA SER A 24 2.48 11.63 -15.60
C SER A 24 3.06 10.92 -14.37
N SER A 25 3.55 9.68 -14.52
CA SER A 25 4.13 8.91 -13.43
C SER A 25 5.64 9.08 -13.40
N ILE A 26 6.18 9.54 -12.28
CA ILE A 26 7.62 9.71 -12.05
C ILE A 26 8.39 8.41 -12.34
N VAL A 27 7.84 7.24 -11.96
CA VAL A 27 8.48 5.93 -12.19
C VAL A 27 8.47 5.58 -13.67
N LYS A 28 7.34 5.76 -14.36
CA LYS A 28 7.25 5.48 -15.81
C LYS A 28 8.17 6.40 -16.60
N PHE A 29 8.25 7.68 -16.24
CA PHE A 29 9.20 8.63 -16.81
C PHE A 29 10.63 8.09 -16.71
N ARG A 30 11.07 7.72 -15.49
CA ARG A 30 12.43 7.21 -15.26
C ARG A 30 12.72 5.92 -16.02
N ILE A 31 11.79 4.97 -16.08
CA ILE A 31 12.00 3.70 -16.79
C ILE A 31 12.10 3.92 -18.30
N ILE A 32 11.19 4.70 -18.88
CA ILE A 32 11.19 4.95 -20.34
C ILE A 32 12.41 5.78 -20.73
N ASN A 33 12.77 6.78 -19.91
CA ASN A 33 13.95 7.60 -20.12
C ASN A 33 15.24 6.77 -20.01
N LEU A 34 15.32 5.84 -19.06
CA LEU A 34 16.43 4.88 -18.94
C LEU A 34 16.61 4.05 -20.21
N VAL A 35 15.52 3.52 -20.77
CA VAL A 35 15.55 2.75 -22.03
C VAL A 35 15.99 3.62 -23.20
N GLY A 36 15.39 4.80 -23.35
CA GLY A 36 15.71 5.76 -24.41
C GLY A 36 17.17 6.21 -24.35
N ALA A 37 17.65 6.61 -23.17
CA ALA A 37 19.04 7.02 -22.96
C ALA A 37 20.03 5.86 -23.16
N SER A 38 19.68 4.63 -22.77
CA SER A 38 20.56 3.46 -23.02
C SER A 38 20.74 3.20 -24.51
N LEU A 39 19.65 3.31 -25.28
CA LEU A 39 19.70 3.20 -26.75
C LEU A 39 20.50 4.35 -27.37
N PHE A 40 20.28 5.58 -26.91
CA PHE A 40 20.94 6.76 -27.45
C PHE A 40 22.44 6.82 -27.09
N ALA A 41 22.82 6.32 -25.90
CA ALA A 41 24.21 6.14 -25.51
C ALA A 41 24.93 5.13 -26.41
N THR A 42 24.31 3.96 -26.60
CA THR A 42 24.83 2.89 -27.47
C THR A 42 25.01 3.39 -28.90
N TYR A 43 23.99 4.08 -29.44
CA TYR A 43 24.06 4.73 -30.75
C TYR A 43 25.22 5.74 -30.83
N GLY A 44 25.34 6.63 -29.84
CA GLY A 44 26.39 7.66 -29.77
C GLY A 44 27.81 7.07 -29.80
N PHE A 45 28.05 5.97 -29.08
CA PHE A 45 29.35 5.30 -29.14
C PHE A 45 29.62 4.60 -30.47
N ILE A 46 28.61 3.97 -31.08
CA ILE A 46 28.78 3.28 -32.37
C ILE A 46 29.14 4.27 -33.50
N ILE A 47 28.54 5.47 -33.51
CA ILE A 47 28.84 6.49 -34.52
C ILE A 47 30.09 7.33 -34.21
N GLY A 48 30.79 7.05 -33.10
CA GLY A 48 31.94 7.84 -32.65
C GLY A 48 31.60 9.22 -32.06
N ALA A 49 30.33 9.50 -31.81
CA ALA A 49 29.87 10.72 -31.15
C ALA A 49 30.00 10.59 -29.63
N PHE A 50 31.24 10.58 -29.13
CA PHE A 50 31.55 10.43 -27.71
C PHE A 50 30.78 11.40 -26.79
N PRO A 51 30.60 12.70 -27.11
CA PRO A 51 29.82 13.59 -26.26
C PRO A 51 28.37 13.11 -26.06
N VAL A 52 27.74 12.59 -27.13
CA VAL A 52 26.37 12.06 -27.08
C VAL A 52 26.34 10.77 -26.25
N GLY A 53 27.28 9.85 -26.50
CA GLY A 53 27.40 8.60 -25.75
C GLY A 53 27.53 8.83 -24.24
N ILE A 54 28.49 9.69 -23.85
CA ILE A 54 28.79 9.99 -22.44
C ILE A 54 27.60 10.65 -21.74
N LEU A 55 26.98 11.67 -22.35
CA LEU A 55 25.84 12.35 -21.74
C LEU A 55 24.67 11.40 -21.49
N ASN A 56 24.37 10.52 -22.43
CA ASN A 56 23.29 9.55 -22.27
C ASN A 56 23.64 8.44 -21.28
N SER A 57 24.91 8.02 -21.20
CA SER A 57 25.37 7.12 -20.13
C SER A 57 25.19 7.74 -18.73
N LEU A 58 25.44 9.04 -18.57
CA LEU A 58 25.18 9.73 -17.31
C LEU A 58 23.68 9.75 -16.98
N ILE A 59 22.82 10.00 -17.96
CA ILE A 59 21.36 9.94 -17.78
C ILE A 59 20.93 8.54 -17.31
N VAL A 60 21.48 7.48 -17.92
CA VAL A 60 21.24 6.09 -17.50
C VAL A 60 21.61 5.90 -16.02
N CYS A 61 22.81 6.31 -15.60
CA CYS A 61 23.23 6.21 -14.21
C CYS A 61 22.30 6.96 -13.25
N VAL A 62 21.88 8.17 -13.61
CA VAL A 62 20.98 9.00 -12.80
C VAL A 62 19.60 8.36 -12.69
N ASP A 63 19.05 7.85 -13.80
CA ASP A 63 17.74 7.19 -13.78
C ASP A 63 17.77 5.90 -12.95
N VAL A 64 18.84 5.09 -13.06
CA VAL A 64 19.04 3.91 -12.19
C VAL A 64 19.06 4.31 -10.71
N TYR A 65 19.81 5.36 -10.36
CA TYR A 65 19.87 5.85 -8.98
C TYR A 65 18.49 6.27 -8.46
N TYR A 66 17.73 7.05 -9.22
CA TYR A 66 16.39 7.50 -8.81
C TYR A 66 15.37 6.36 -8.76
N ILE A 67 15.42 5.41 -9.69
CA ILE A 67 14.61 4.20 -9.64
C ILE A 67 14.92 3.45 -8.35
N TYR A 68 16.19 3.24 -8.05
CA TYR A 68 16.62 2.57 -6.82
C TYR A 68 16.16 3.31 -5.56
N ASP A 69 16.30 4.64 -5.48
CA ASP A 69 15.81 5.44 -4.35
C ASP A 69 14.30 5.28 -4.13
N ILE A 70 13.51 5.36 -5.21
CA ILE A 70 12.05 5.22 -5.14
C ILE A 70 11.66 3.84 -4.60
N PHE A 71 12.31 2.78 -5.08
CA PHE A 71 11.99 1.41 -4.65
C PHE A 71 12.62 1.00 -3.31
N SER A 72 13.63 1.74 -2.84
CA SER A 72 14.34 1.46 -1.58
C SER A 72 13.73 2.19 -0.38
N LYS A 73 12.82 3.13 -0.58
CA LYS A 73 12.07 3.78 0.51
C LYS A 73 11.26 2.75 1.28
N LYS A 74 11.68 2.52 2.52
CA LYS A 74 10.92 1.71 3.47
C LYS A 74 9.64 2.45 3.81
N GLU A 75 8.55 1.70 3.76
CA GLU A 75 7.22 2.23 4.03
C GLU A 75 7.07 2.42 5.53
N VAL A 76 6.66 3.63 5.92
CA VAL A 76 6.38 3.96 7.32
C VAL A 76 4.92 3.66 7.56
N PHE A 77 4.65 2.77 8.52
CA PHE A 77 3.29 2.47 8.94
C PHE A 77 3.06 3.11 10.31
N GLU A 78 1.92 3.77 10.45
CA GLU A 78 1.52 4.46 11.68
C GLU A 78 0.05 4.20 11.97
N ILE A 79 -0.34 4.36 13.23
CA ILE A 79 -1.73 4.25 13.66
C ILE A 79 -2.12 5.56 14.30
N LEU A 80 -3.16 6.18 13.76
CA LEU A 80 -3.72 7.41 14.29
C LEU A 80 -5.02 7.11 15.03
N GLU A 81 -4.99 7.31 16.34
CA GLU A 81 -6.19 7.27 17.19
C GLU A 81 -7.07 8.48 16.92
N VAL A 82 -8.33 8.21 16.60
CA VAL A 82 -9.31 9.24 16.31
C VAL A 82 -10.54 9.04 17.18
N ARG A 83 -11.20 10.14 17.50
CA ARG A 83 -12.52 10.09 18.14
C ARG A 83 -13.52 9.39 17.21
N ASN A 84 -14.50 8.72 17.80
CA ASN A 84 -15.54 8.02 17.03
C ASN A 84 -16.41 8.98 16.20
N ASP A 85 -16.52 10.24 16.60
CA ASP A 85 -17.25 11.29 15.86
C ASP A 85 -16.36 12.06 14.87
N ASN A 86 -15.15 11.56 14.59
CA ASN A 86 -14.24 12.19 13.65
C ASN A 86 -14.86 12.26 12.24
N ARG A 87 -15.00 13.48 11.71
CA ARG A 87 -15.62 13.73 10.41
C ARG A 87 -14.88 13.07 9.25
N TYR A 88 -13.56 12.97 9.32
CA TYR A 88 -12.76 12.30 8.30
C TYR A 88 -13.04 10.80 8.30
N LEU A 89 -13.05 10.16 9.47
CA LEU A 89 -13.39 8.73 9.61
C LEU A 89 -14.78 8.42 9.04
N ILE A 90 -15.78 9.20 9.42
CA ILE A 90 -17.15 9.06 8.91
C ILE A 90 -17.17 9.18 7.38
N ARG A 91 -16.48 10.19 6.83
CA ARG A 91 -16.41 10.40 5.39
C ARG A 91 -15.68 9.28 4.66
N PHE A 92 -14.59 8.76 5.24
CA PHE A 92 -13.82 7.65 4.70
C PHE A 92 -14.66 6.38 4.61
N ILE A 93 -15.34 6.01 5.69
CA ILE A 93 -16.23 4.83 5.73
C ILE A 93 -17.36 4.99 4.71
N SER A 94 -17.98 6.17 4.65
CA SER A 94 -19.06 6.46 3.69
C SER A 94 -18.57 6.35 2.23
N PHE A 95 -17.40 6.89 1.93
CA PHE A 95 -16.81 6.84 0.59
C PHE A 95 -16.49 5.40 0.16
N HIS A 96 -15.97 4.57 1.07
CA HIS A 96 -15.62 3.18 0.80
C HIS A 96 -16.75 2.17 1.08
N HIS A 97 -17.95 2.63 1.44
CA HIS A 97 -19.05 1.78 1.91
C HIS A 97 -19.36 0.62 0.96
N ARG A 98 -19.46 0.88 -0.35
CA ARG A 98 -19.74 -0.14 -1.35
C ARG A 98 -18.72 -1.28 -1.36
N ASP A 99 -17.46 -0.96 -1.07
CA ASP A 99 -16.40 -1.95 -1.06
C ASP A 99 -16.31 -2.66 0.30
N ILE A 100 -16.56 -1.94 1.40
CA ILE A 100 -16.73 -2.53 2.74
C ILE A 100 -17.82 -3.61 2.73
N GLN A 101 -18.98 -3.33 2.15
CA GLN A 101 -20.11 -4.28 2.09
C GLN A 101 -19.78 -5.61 1.38
N LYS A 102 -18.75 -5.64 0.52
CA LYS A 102 -18.33 -6.90 -0.13
C LYS A 102 -17.65 -7.87 0.84
N PHE A 103 -17.00 -7.34 1.88
CA PHE A 103 -16.25 -8.13 2.86
C PHE A 103 -16.95 -8.20 4.22
N PHE A 104 -17.76 -7.18 4.55
CA PHE A 104 -18.53 -7.06 5.78
C PHE A 104 -19.99 -6.73 5.43
N PRO A 105 -20.75 -7.71 4.90
CA PRO A 105 -22.13 -7.49 4.52
C PRO A 105 -22.99 -7.13 5.73
N GLY A 106 -23.78 -6.07 5.63
CA GLY A 106 -24.61 -5.57 6.72
C GLY A 106 -23.87 -4.69 7.73
N PHE A 107 -22.61 -4.35 7.48
CA PHE A 107 -21.87 -3.40 8.32
C PHE A 107 -22.52 -2.01 8.28
N ASP A 108 -22.87 -1.49 9.44
CA ASP A 108 -23.38 -0.13 9.61
C ASP A 108 -22.55 0.59 10.69
N TYR A 109 -22.06 1.78 10.35
CA TYR A 109 -21.15 2.50 11.24
C TYR A 109 -21.93 3.31 12.27
N LYS A 110 -21.80 2.91 13.54
CA LYS A 110 -22.43 3.58 14.69
C LYS A 110 -21.34 4.14 15.62
N PRO A 111 -21.03 5.45 15.56
CA PRO A 111 -19.98 6.08 16.38
C PRO A 111 -20.09 5.77 17.87
N GLU A 112 -21.32 5.73 18.39
CA GLU A 112 -21.63 5.57 19.81
C GLU A 112 -21.27 4.19 20.37
N LEU A 113 -21.16 3.17 19.51
CA LEU A 113 -20.88 1.79 19.92
C LEU A 113 -19.38 1.47 19.96
N ASN A 114 -18.53 2.28 19.33
CA ASN A 114 -17.12 1.97 19.22
C ASN A 114 -16.36 2.50 20.43
N THR A 115 -15.54 1.66 21.06
CA THR A 115 -14.63 2.11 22.13
C THR A 115 -13.31 2.61 21.55
N VAL A 116 -12.93 2.09 20.38
CA VAL A 116 -11.63 2.34 19.76
C VAL A 116 -11.81 2.53 18.26
N SER A 117 -11.32 3.66 17.75
CA SER A 117 -11.30 3.98 16.31
C SER A 117 -9.89 4.39 15.88
N PHE A 118 -9.33 3.64 14.93
CA PHE A 118 -7.99 3.88 14.40
C PHE A 118 -8.01 4.09 12.89
N LEU A 119 -7.25 5.07 12.43
CA LEU A 119 -6.84 5.19 11.03
C LEU A 119 -5.47 4.53 10.88
N ILE A 120 -5.35 3.64 9.89
CA ILE A 120 -4.10 2.98 9.54
C ILE A 120 -3.44 3.83 8.46
N LEU A 121 -2.24 4.35 8.75
CA LEU A 121 -1.50 5.21 7.84
C LEU A 121 -0.33 4.44 7.21
N ARG A 122 -0.10 4.67 5.92
CA ARG A 122 1.09 4.24 5.18
C ARG A 122 1.70 5.45 4.50
N ASN A 123 2.89 5.85 4.95
CA ASN A 123 3.55 7.09 4.55
C ASN A 123 2.63 8.32 4.71
N MET A 124 1.93 8.42 5.86
CA MET A 124 0.93 9.45 6.18
C MET A 124 -0.35 9.46 5.32
N ALA A 125 -0.46 8.60 4.30
CA ALA A 125 -1.71 8.38 3.59
C ALA A 125 -2.59 7.39 4.35
N VAL A 126 -3.90 7.67 4.44
CA VAL A 126 -4.85 6.75 5.09
C VAL A 126 -5.03 5.52 4.22
N ALA A 127 -4.52 4.40 4.70
CA ALA A 127 -4.61 3.10 4.04
C ALA A 127 -5.84 2.29 4.48
N GLY A 128 -6.35 2.54 5.69
CA GLY A 128 -7.46 1.77 6.23
C GLY A 128 -8.00 2.28 7.55
N VAL A 129 -8.98 1.55 8.07
CA VAL A 129 -9.62 1.79 9.36
C VAL A 129 -9.68 0.51 10.17
N PHE A 130 -9.46 0.64 11.46
CA PHE A 130 -9.69 -0.43 12.43
C PHE A 130 -10.64 0.09 13.50
N LEU A 131 -11.78 -0.56 13.65
CA LEU A 131 -12.84 -0.23 14.60
C LEU A 131 -13.06 -1.42 15.52
N ALA A 132 -13.07 -1.16 16.81
CA ALA A 132 -13.32 -2.16 17.82
C ALA A 132 -14.07 -1.60 19.03
N HIS A 133 -14.72 -2.50 19.76
CA HIS A 133 -15.40 -2.17 21.00
C HIS A 133 -15.04 -3.18 22.09
N ARG A 134 -15.04 -2.71 23.33
CA ARG A 134 -14.78 -3.55 24.50
C ARG A 134 -16.04 -4.34 24.84
N VAL A 135 -15.85 -5.64 25.04
CA VAL A 135 -16.87 -6.60 25.50
C VAL A 135 -16.32 -7.32 26.72
N ASP A 136 -17.18 -7.65 27.69
CA ASP A 136 -16.85 -8.43 28.88
C ASP A 136 -15.57 -8.00 29.61
N GLY A 137 -15.35 -6.68 29.71
CA GLY A 137 -14.22 -6.07 30.39
C GLY A 137 -12.90 -6.14 29.61
N ASN A 138 -12.46 -7.31 29.17
CA ASN A 138 -11.10 -7.52 28.63
C ASN A 138 -11.07 -8.03 27.19
N ILE A 139 -12.23 -8.17 26.55
CA ILE A 139 -12.33 -8.69 25.19
C ILE A 139 -12.45 -7.54 24.20
N LEU A 140 -11.55 -7.50 23.23
CA LEU A 140 -11.62 -6.57 22.12
C LEU A 140 -12.41 -7.21 20.98
N LYS A 141 -13.64 -6.77 20.75
CA LYS A 141 -14.44 -7.22 19.62
C LYS A 141 -14.20 -6.30 18.42
N VAL A 142 -13.61 -6.85 17.37
CA VAL A 142 -13.33 -6.16 16.12
C VAL A 142 -14.64 -6.01 15.34
N GLY A 143 -15.04 -4.76 15.11
CA GLY A 143 -16.24 -4.42 14.32
C GLY A 143 -15.91 -4.21 12.84
N LEU A 144 -14.75 -3.63 12.54
CA LEU A 144 -14.28 -3.44 11.17
C LEU A 144 -12.76 -3.43 11.12
N ASP A 145 -12.17 -4.26 10.27
CA ASP A 145 -10.76 -4.16 9.84
C ASP A 145 -10.75 -4.03 8.32
N TYR A 146 -10.64 -2.79 7.83
CA TYR A 146 -10.78 -2.48 6.41
C TYR A 146 -9.57 -1.71 5.89
N VAL A 147 -9.00 -2.20 4.79
CA VAL A 147 -7.91 -1.56 4.06
C VAL A 147 -8.36 -1.34 2.62
N ILE A 148 -8.07 -0.16 2.05
CA ILE A 148 -8.47 0.18 0.67
C ILE A 148 -7.74 -0.69 -0.35
N PRO A 149 -8.35 -0.94 -1.54
CA PRO A 149 -7.81 -1.87 -2.53
C PRO A 149 -6.32 -1.67 -2.89
N GLU A 150 -5.88 -0.42 -2.98
CA GLU A 150 -4.52 -0.01 -3.35
C GLU A 150 -3.47 -0.50 -2.36
N TYR A 151 -3.85 -0.74 -1.10
CA TYR A 151 -2.95 -1.11 -0.02
C TYR A 151 -3.24 -2.49 0.57
N ARG A 152 -3.96 -3.37 -0.13
CA ARG A 152 -4.25 -4.76 0.30
C ARG A 152 -3.09 -5.74 0.07
N ASP A 153 -1.86 -5.34 0.38
CA ASP A 153 -0.65 -6.10 0.09
C ASP A 153 -0.12 -6.91 1.29
N PHE A 154 -1.01 -7.43 2.15
CA PHE A 154 -0.74 -8.19 3.40
C PHE A 154 0.15 -7.50 4.46
N LYS A 155 0.97 -6.52 4.08
CA LYS A 155 1.88 -5.76 4.97
C LYS A 155 1.11 -4.98 6.02
N ASN A 156 0.03 -4.30 5.61
CA ASN A 156 -0.85 -3.56 6.51
C ASN A 156 -1.42 -4.46 7.61
N GLY A 157 -1.94 -5.63 7.25
CA GLY A 157 -2.53 -6.55 8.21
C GLY A 157 -1.56 -7.05 9.27
N LYS A 158 -0.35 -7.43 8.84
CA LYS A 158 0.71 -7.86 9.75
C LYS A 158 1.16 -6.70 10.66
N PHE A 159 1.28 -5.49 10.12
CA PHE A 159 1.64 -4.31 10.91
C PHE A 159 0.56 -3.99 11.95
N VAL A 160 -0.70 -3.89 11.52
CA VAL A 160 -1.85 -3.58 12.36
C VAL A 160 -1.91 -4.54 13.54
N TYR A 161 -1.91 -5.85 13.30
CA TYR A 161 -1.98 -6.80 14.41
C TYR A 161 -0.72 -6.82 15.26
N ASN A 162 0.49 -6.75 14.71
CA ASN A 162 1.70 -6.75 15.53
C ASN A 162 1.83 -5.48 16.39
N TYR A 163 1.56 -4.31 15.82
CA TYR A 163 1.64 -3.03 16.51
C TYR A 163 0.48 -2.87 17.50
N LEU A 164 -0.75 -3.15 17.07
CA LEU A 164 -1.91 -3.03 17.94
C LEU A 164 -1.92 -4.06 19.07
N SER A 165 -1.29 -5.23 18.91
CA SER A 165 -1.18 -6.20 20.01
C SER A 165 -0.60 -5.55 21.27
N HIS A 166 0.49 -4.79 21.13
CA HIS A 166 1.09 -4.06 22.27
C HIS A 166 0.14 -3.00 22.85
N LYS A 167 -0.42 -2.14 22.00
CA LYS A 167 -1.38 -1.09 22.41
C LYS A 167 -2.62 -1.67 23.09
N PHE A 168 -3.12 -2.82 22.60
CA PHE A 168 -4.27 -3.51 23.16
C PHE A 168 -3.97 -4.10 24.53
N ILE A 169 -2.79 -4.70 24.72
CA ILE A 169 -2.35 -5.21 26.01
C ILE A 169 -2.22 -4.06 27.02
N GLU A 170 -1.64 -2.92 26.63
CA GLU A 170 -1.56 -1.72 27.48
C GLU A 170 -2.94 -1.17 27.87
N CYS A 171 -3.91 -1.25 26.97
CA CYS A 171 -5.30 -0.91 27.25
C CYS A 171 -6.04 -2.00 28.07
N GLY A 172 -5.37 -3.08 28.49
CA GLY A 172 -5.95 -4.14 29.33
C GLY A 172 -6.81 -5.15 28.56
N PHE A 173 -6.64 -5.27 27.24
CA PHE A 173 -7.29 -6.32 26.46
C PHE A 173 -6.44 -7.60 26.47
N THR A 174 -7.07 -8.73 26.73
CA THR A 174 -6.40 -10.04 26.77
C THR A 174 -6.68 -10.89 25.53
N MET A 175 -7.79 -10.62 24.84
CA MET A 175 -8.29 -11.42 23.73
C MET A 175 -8.93 -10.54 22.65
N ALA A 176 -8.67 -10.85 21.38
CA ALA A 176 -9.35 -10.27 20.23
C ALA A 176 -10.38 -11.26 19.65
N LEU A 177 -11.60 -10.79 19.41
CA LEU A 177 -12.68 -11.54 18.76
C LEU A 177 -13.08 -10.85 17.45
N ALA A 178 -13.19 -11.63 16.38
CA ALA A 178 -13.67 -11.19 15.07
C ALA A 178 -14.81 -12.10 14.58
N HIS A 179 -15.81 -11.50 13.95
CA HIS A 179 -16.88 -12.23 13.28
C HIS A 179 -16.40 -12.79 11.95
N LYS A 180 -16.86 -13.99 11.61
CA LYS A 180 -16.73 -14.50 10.25
C LYS A 180 -17.60 -13.67 9.32
N SER A 181 -17.01 -13.13 8.28
CA SER A 181 -17.69 -12.17 7.40
C SER A 181 -17.60 -12.57 5.94
N SER A 182 -16.47 -13.13 5.51
CA SER A 182 -16.29 -13.69 4.17
C SER A 182 -15.14 -14.69 4.16
N GLU A 183 -15.20 -15.69 3.28
CA GLU A 183 -14.16 -16.72 3.17
C GLU A 183 -12.75 -16.14 2.95
N LYS A 184 -12.65 -15.01 2.23
CA LYS A 184 -11.38 -14.27 2.04
C LYS A 184 -10.89 -13.61 3.33
N HIS A 185 -11.78 -12.97 4.10
CA HIS A 185 -11.43 -12.34 5.37
C HIS A 185 -11.06 -13.38 6.43
N ASP A 186 -11.82 -14.46 6.51
CA ASP A 186 -11.60 -15.57 7.45
C ASP A 186 -10.22 -16.23 7.23
N ASN A 187 -9.88 -16.49 5.96
CA ASN A 187 -8.56 -17.04 5.60
C ASN A 187 -7.41 -16.07 5.92
N TYR A 188 -7.63 -14.77 5.78
CA TYR A 188 -6.67 -13.74 6.17
C TYR A 188 -6.45 -13.72 7.69
N LEU A 189 -7.52 -13.77 8.48
CA LEU A 189 -7.43 -13.82 9.95
C LEU A 189 -6.73 -15.10 10.43
N ARG A 190 -7.00 -16.26 9.82
CA ARG A 190 -6.28 -17.51 10.13
C ARG A 190 -4.78 -17.39 9.87
N LYS A 191 -4.36 -16.72 8.78
CA LYS A 191 -2.93 -16.43 8.51
C LYS A 191 -2.30 -15.52 9.56
N LEU A 192 -3.08 -14.69 10.24
CA LEU A 192 -2.64 -13.83 11.34
C LEU A 192 -2.63 -14.54 12.70
N GLY A 193 -2.99 -15.84 12.75
CA GLY A 193 -2.98 -16.66 13.95
C GLY A 193 -4.31 -16.69 14.72
N PHE A 194 -5.42 -16.27 14.10
CA PHE A 194 -6.74 -16.47 14.71
C PHE A 194 -7.18 -17.94 14.61
N THR A 195 -7.75 -18.45 15.69
CA THR A 195 -8.35 -19.79 15.77
C THR A 195 -9.86 -19.68 15.91
N GLU A 196 -10.58 -20.74 15.53
CA GLU A 196 -12.03 -20.76 15.63
C GLU A 196 -12.47 -21.21 17.03
N ASN A 197 -13.41 -20.47 17.60
CA ASN A 197 -14.09 -20.75 18.87
C ASN A 197 -15.29 -21.68 18.65
N GLU A 198 -15.74 -22.37 19.71
CA GLU A 198 -16.96 -23.20 19.75
C GLU A 198 -18.23 -22.50 19.22
N ASN A 199 -18.32 -21.18 19.34
CA ASN A 199 -19.41 -20.32 18.85
C ASN A 199 -19.25 -19.90 17.36
N GLY A 200 -18.29 -20.48 16.63
CA GLY A 200 -18.05 -20.19 15.21
C GLY A 200 -17.39 -18.83 14.93
N MET A 201 -16.92 -18.12 15.95
CA MET A 201 -16.17 -16.86 15.82
C MET A 201 -14.66 -17.10 15.76
N LEU A 202 -13.91 -16.14 15.22
CA LEU A 202 -12.44 -16.19 15.18
C LEU A 202 -11.87 -15.43 16.39
N GLN A 203 -11.01 -16.09 17.16
CA GLN A 203 -10.39 -15.55 18.37
C GLN A 203 -8.86 -15.62 18.31
N LYS A 204 -8.19 -14.64 18.95
CA LYS A 204 -6.74 -14.63 19.13
C LYS A 204 -6.39 -14.11 20.52
N ASN A 205 -5.59 -14.88 21.26
CA ASN A 205 -5.00 -14.40 22.51
C ASN A 205 -3.95 -13.34 22.19
N LEU A 206 -4.06 -12.19 22.85
CA LEU A 206 -3.15 -11.06 22.66
C LEU A 206 -1.96 -11.14 23.64
N ILE A 207 -2.16 -11.78 24.79
CA ILE A 207 -1.12 -12.03 25.78
C ILE A 207 -0.47 -13.37 25.44
N VAL A 208 0.84 -13.34 25.16
CA VAL A 208 1.73 -14.52 25.16
C VAL A 208 2.59 -14.45 26.41
#